data_AF-A0A5C8M848-F1
#
_entry.id   AF-A0A5C8M848-F1
#
_cell.length_a   1.000
_cell.length_b   1.000
_cell.length_c   1.000
_cell.angle_alpha   90.00
_cell.angle_beta   90.00
_cell.angle_gamma   90.00
#
_symmetry.space_group_name_H-M   'P 1'
#
loop_
_entity.id
_entity.type
_entity.pdbx_description
1 polymer ?
#
loop_
_entity_poly.entity_id
_entity_poly.type
_entity_poly.pdbx_seq_one_letter_code
_entity_poly.pdbx_strand_id
1 'polypeptide(L)'
;MEKKTQNLLFGLIIVSLICSAFIYNQQKKVEHGIKMTLESIVGSSLFKIWSTYEAIASNPINKLTIEHLVDIHDKLSVMEANSETVDSATSTDLLNPINKNMIAITESIKNNYEENKRFTEDDQIKFSTFVQKTNELLSILTRAYYVPGSHEGAKVTLKMNNKEELIAFRDNLGKYMSSVQ
;
A
#
# COMPACT_ATOMS: atom_id res chain seq x y z
N MET A 1 -64.91 15.12 -12.83
CA MET A 1 -64.05 14.11 -12.16
C MET A 1 -62.56 14.37 -12.39
N GLU A 2 -62.14 14.94 -13.52
CA GLU A 2 -60.73 15.15 -13.90
C GLU A 2 -59.88 15.96 -12.92
N LYS A 3 -60.40 17.05 -12.34
CA LYS A 3 -59.64 17.87 -11.35
C LYS A 3 -59.23 17.07 -10.10
N LYS A 4 -60.06 16.12 -9.66
CA LYS A 4 -59.80 15.33 -8.46
C LYS A 4 -58.71 14.29 -8.72
N THR A 5 -58.71 13.68 -9.91
CA THR A 5 -57.67 12.75 -10.37
C THR A 5 -56.35 13.46 -10.66
N GLN A 6 -56.37 14.67 -11.22
CA GLN A 6 -55.16 15.50 -11.41
C GLN A 6 -54.50 15.88 -10.09
N ASN A 7 -55.27 16.35 -9.10
CA ASN A 7 -54.72 16.70 -7.78
C ASN A 7 -54.09 15.49 -7.06
N LEU A 8 -54.66 14.29 -7.27
CA LEU A 8 -54.15 13.05 -6.71
C LEU A 8 -52.84 12.61 -7.40
N LEU A 9 -52.76 12.77 -8.72
CA LEU A 9 -51.52 12.57 -9.50
C LEU A 9 -50.41 13.54 -9.10
N PHE A 10 -50.72 14.83 -8.93
CA PHE A 10 -49.75 15.81 -8.44
C PHE A 10 -49.26 15.48 -7.03
N GLY A 11 -50.14 15.05 -6.14
CA GLY A 11 -49.76 14.59 -4.80
C GLY A 11 -48.81 13.39 -4.84
N LEU A 12 -49.07 12.40 -5.70
CA LEU A 12 -48.21 11.23 -5.88
C LEU A 12 -46.83 11.60 -6.44
N ILE A 13 -46.76 12.54 -7.39
CA ILE A 13 -45.47 13.03 -7.93
C ILE A 13 -44.65 13.72 -6.84
N ILE A 14 -45.29 14.57 -6.01
CA ILE A 14 -44.61 15.27 -4.91
C ILE A 14 -44.07 14.26 -3.88
N VAL A 15 -44.88 13.27 -3.49
CA VAL A 15 -44.45 12.21 -2.57
C VAL A 15 -43.29 11.40 -3.17
N SER A 16 -43.37 11.04 -4.46
CA SER A 16 -42.29 10.34 -5.15
C SER A 16 -41.00 11.14 -5.17
N LEU A 17 -41.06 12.47 -5.39
CA LEU A 17 -39.89 13.34 -5.37
C LEU A 17 -39.26 13.42 -3.97
N ILE A 18 -40.08 13.51 -2.92
CA ILE A 18 -39.61 13.52 -1.53
C ILE A 18 -38.93 12.19 -1.18
N CYS A 19 -39.53 11.06 -1.56
CA CYS A 19 -38.94 9.74 -1.34
C CYS A 19 -37.60 9.59 -2.08
N SER A 20 -37.52 10.00 -3.35
CA SER A 20 -36.27 9.97 -4.13
C SER A 20 -35.18 10.84 -3.50
N ALA A 21 -35.53 12.05 -3.03
CA ALA A 21 -34.58 12.93 -2.35
C ALA A 21 -34.08 12.34 -1.02
N PHE A 22 -34.95 11.68 -0.26
CA PHE A 22 -34.58 11.00 0.98
C PHE A 22 -33.65 9.82 0.74
N ILE A 23 -33.96 8.96 -0.24
CA ILE A 23 -33.12 7.83 -0.65
C ILE A 23 -31.75 8.32 -1.12
N TYR A 24 -31.71 9.34 -1.96
CA TYR A 24 -30.46 9.94 -2.45
C TYR A 24 -29.59 10.48 -1.30
N ASN A 25 -30.19 11.15 -0.32
CA ASN A 25 -29.45 11.67 0.82
C ASN A 25 -28.89 10.55 1.71
N GLN A 26 -29.63 9.45 1.88
CA GLN A 26 -29.16 8.28 2.62
C GLN A 26 -28.04 7.55 1.88
N GLN A 27 -28.17 7.36 0.57
CA GLN A 27 -27.09 6.80 -0.27
C GLN A 27 -25.82 7.64 -0.17
N LYS A 28 -25.92 8.95 -0.29
CA LYS A 28 -24.76 9.86 -0.17
C LYS A 28 -24.08 9.76 1.19
N LYS A 29 -24.84 9.63 2.29
CA LYS A 29 -24.28 9.43 3.63
C LYS A 29 -23.56 8.09 3.76
N VAL A 30 -24.14 7.01 3.22
CA VAL A 30 -23.53 5.67 3.23
C VAL A 30 -22.26 5.66 2.38
N GLU A 31 -22.30 6.20 1.16
CA GLU A 31 -21.13 6.34 0.29
C GLU A 31 -20.01 7.16 0.96
N HIS A 32 -20.36 8.26 1.63
CA HIS A 32 -19.40 9.07 2.35
C HIS A 32 -18.76 8.32 3.52
N GLY A 33 -19.56 7.58 4.30
CA GLY A 33 -19.08 6.74 5.40
C GLY A 33 -18.15 5.63 4.91
N ILE A 34 -18.57 4.88 3.88
CA ILE A 34 -17.75 3.83 3.25
C ILE A 34 -16.44 4.42 2.72
N LYS A 35 -16.51 5.56 2.03
CA LYS A 35 -15.33 6.24 1.53
C LYS A 35 -14.37 6.55 2.68
N MET A 36 -14.82 7.23 3.74
CA MET A 36 -13.98 7.56 4.89
C MET A 36 -13.34 6.32 5.54
N THR A 37 -14.10 5.22 5.69
CA THR A 37 -13.55 3.96 6.21
C THR A 37 -12.45 3.42 5.30
N LEU A 38 -12.68 3.42 3.98
CA LEU A 38 -11.68 3.00 3.00
C LEU A 38 -10.42 3.89 3.06
N GLU A 39 -10.57 5.22 3.12
CA GLU A 39 -9.41 6.13 3.23
C GLU A 39 -8.61 5.86 4.50
N SER A 40 -9.29 5.56 5.62
CA SER A 40 -8.65 5.22 6.89
C SER A 40 -7.89 3.88 6.83
N ILE A 41 -8.47 2.86 6.19
CA ILE A 41 -7.84 1.55 6.02
C ILE A 41 -6.58 1.70 5.17
N VAL A 42 -6.70 2.32 4.00
CA VAL A 42 -5.58 2.52 3.08
C VAL A 42 -4.50 3.38 3.71
N GLY A 43 -4.87 4.44 4.42
CA GLY A 43 -3.92 5.26 5.17
C GLY A 43 -3.16 4.46 6.23
N SER A 44 -3.86 3.62 7.01
CA SER A 44 -3.22 2.75 8.00
C SER A 44 -2.28 1.73 7.35
N SER A 45 -2.70 1.11 6.25
CA SER A 45 -1.87 0.17 5.49
C SER A 45 -0.61 0.84 4.92
N LEU A 46 -0.74 2.04 4.34
CA LEU A 46 0.39 2.83 3.84
C LEU A 46 1.37 3.20 4.95
N PHE A 47 0.86 3.64 6.10
CA PHE A 47 1.70 3.94 7.26
C PHE A 47 2.47 2.70 7.72
N LYS A 48 1.81 1.54 7.80
CA LYS A 48 2.47 0.27 8.16
C LYS A 48 3.57 -0.07 7.16
N ILE A 49 3.31 0.03 5.86
CA ILE A 49 4.30 -0.22 4.80
C ILE A 49 5.52 0.69 4.98
N TRP A 50 5.28 2.00 5.10
CA TRP A 50 6.34 2.97 5.29
C TRP A 50 7.15 2.71 6.56
N SER A 51 6.49 2.48 7.70
CA SER A 51 7.14 2.24 9.00
C SER A 51 7.97 0.95 9.02
N THR A 52 7.54 -0.09 8.30
CA THR A 52 8.30 -1.33 8.15
C THR A 52 9.60 -1.08 7.38
N TYR A 53 9.54 -0.38 6.25
CA TYR A 53 10.75 -0.04 5.50
C TYR A 53 11.66 0.93 6.25
N GLU A 54 11.10 1.87 7.02
CA GLU A 54 11.86 2.74 7.91
C GLU A 54 12.60 1.93 8.98
N ALA A 55 11.94 0.97 9.62
CA ALA A 55 12.54 0.10 10.62
C ALA A 55 13.66 -0.77 10.05
N ILE A 56 13.51 -1.26 8.82
CA ILE A 56 14.56 -2.01 8.11
C ILE A 56 15.75 -1.09 7.78
N ALA A 57 15.48 0.10 7.23
CA ALA A 57 16.52 1.05 6.83
C ALA A 57 17.31 1.63 8.01
N SER A 58 16.64 1.83 9.15
CA SER A 58 17.20 2.49 10.33
C SER A 58 18.00 1.56 11.25
N ASN A 59 18.07 0.26 10.95
CA ASN A 59 18.81 -0.68 11.78
C ASN A 59 20.33 -0.41 11.63
N PRO A 60 21.04 0.03 12.70
CA PRO A 60 22.47 0.35 12.65
C PRO A 60 23.33 -0.88 12.33
N ILE A 61 22.75 -2.08 12.46
CA ILE A 61 23.37 -3.35 12.11
C ILE A 61 22.86 -3.76 10.73
N ASN A 62 23.21 -3.00 9.69
CA ASN A 62 23.10 -3.46 8.28
C ASN A 62 24.11 -4.59 7.97
N LYS A 63 24.36 -5.46 8.94
CA LYS A 63 25.21 -6.63 8.80
C LYS A 63 24.33 -7.80 8.40
N LEU A 64 24.81 -8.57 7.43
CA LEU A 64 24.19 -9.82 7.03
C LEU A 64 24.42 -10.86 8.14
N THR A 65 23.36 -11.14 8.91
CA THR A 65 23.27 -12.30 9.81
C THR A 65 21.96 -13.02 9.57
N ILE A 66 21.88 -14.30 9.94
CA ILE A 66 20.67 -15.09 9.71
C ILE A 66 19.49 -14.58 10.53
N GLU A 67 19.72 -14.16 11.77
CA GLU A 67 18.69 -13.61 12.66
C GLU A 67 18.12 -12.31 12.09
N HIS A 68 18.99 -11.43 11.56
CA HIS A 68 18.55 -10.20 10.94
C HIS A 68 17.76 -10.46 9.66
N LEU A 69 18.18 -11.43 8.85
CA LEU A 69 17.49 -11.78 7.62
C LEU A 69 16.10 -12.35 7.88
N VAL A 70 15.95 -13.21 8.89
CA VAL A 70 14.65 -13.76 9.32
C VAL A 70 13.73 -12.64 9.81
N ASP A 71 14.23 -11.74 10.66
CA ASP A 71 13.46 -10.59 11.15
C ASP A 71 12.99 -9.66 10.01
N ILE A 72 13.84 -9.39 9.03
CA ILE A 72 13.45 -8.63 7.82
C ILE A 72 12.37 -9.39 7.04
N HIS A 73 12.59 -10.68 6.77
CA HIS A 73 11.66 -11.50 5.99
C HIS A 73 10.26 -11.53 6.63
N ASP A 74 10.18 -11.71 7.95
CA ASP A 74 8.92 -11.76 8.68
C ASP A 74 8.19 -10.40 8.62
N LYS A 75 8.93 -9.30 8.77
CA LYS A 75 8.38 -7.94 8.62
C LYS A 75 7.80 -7.70 7.24
N LEU A 76 8.51 -8.11 6.18
CA LEU A 76 8.04 -8.00 4.80
C LEU A 76 6.83 -8.89 4.52
N SER A 77 6.81 -10.11 5.08
CA SER A 77 5.69 -11.05 4.94
C SER A 77 4.40 -10.51 5.57
N VAL A 78 4.49 -9.93 6.77
CA VAL A 78 3.34 -9.27 7.43
C VAL A 78 2.85 -8.05 6.63
N MET A 79 3.75 -7.39 5.90
CA MET A 79 3.44 -6.22 5.09
C MET A 79 2.74 -6.54 3.76
N GLU A 80 2.74 -7.80 3.33
CA GLU A 80 2.11 -8.22 2.07
C GLU A 80 0.62 -7.86 2.03
N ALA A 81 -0.13 -8.22 3.08
CA ALA A 81 -1.56 -7.91 3.17
C ALA A 81 -1.84 -6.39 3.17
N ASN A 82 -0.94 -5.57 3.74
CA ASN A 82 -1.07 -4.12 3.67
C ASN A 82 -0.84 -3.61 2.25
N SER A 83 0.14 -4.18 1.54
CA SER A 83 0.44 -3.82 0.15
C SER A 83 -0.73 -4.16 -0.79
N GLU A 84 -1.32 -5.35 -0.62
CA GLU A 84 -2.52 -5.78 -1.34
C GLU A 84 -3.73 -4.90 -1.07
N THR A 85 -3.91 -4.48 0.19
CA THR A 85 -5.00 -3.58 0.59
C THR A 85 -4.91 -2.24 -0.15
N VAL A 86 -3.70 -1.67 -0.20
CA VAL A 86 -3.48 -0.39 -0.89
C VAL A 86 -3.71 -0.56 -2.38
N ASP A 87 -3.05 -1.54 -3.01
CA ASP A 87 -3.13 -1.80 -4.45
C ASP A 87 -4.58 -2.04 -4.91
N SER A 88 -5.36 -2.81 -4.14
CA SER A 88 -6.78 -3.04 -4.41
C SER A 88 -7.60 -1.75 -4.33
N ALA A 89 -7.36 -0.91 -3.32
CA ALA A 89 -8.11 0.32 -3.10
C ALA A 89 -7.75 1.43 -4.10
N THR A 90 -6.50 1.47 -4.58
CA THR A 90 -6.03 2.43 -5.59
C THR A 90 -6.18 1.89 -7.01
N SER A 91 -6.62 0.64 -7.18
CA SER A 91 -6.64 -0.06 -8.48
C SER A 91 -5.27 0.01 -9.18
N THR A 92 -4.21 -0.18 -8.41
CA THR A 92 -2.83 -0.25 -8.88
C THR A 92 -2.22 -1.59 -8.56
N ASP A 93 -1.20 -1.99 -9.31
CA ASP A 93 -0.41 -3.18 -9.02
C ASP A 93 1.06 -2.75 -8.87
N LEU A 94 1.35 -2.12 -7.73
CA LEU A 94 2.63 -1.46 -7.48
C LEU A 94 3.28 -1.95 -6.20
N LEU A 95 2.62 -1.77 -5.06
CA LEU A 95 3.25 -2.06 -3.77
C LEU A 95 3.37 -3.57 -3.52
N ASN A 96 2.37 -4.36 -3.92
CA ASN A 96 2.40 -5.81 -3.74
C ASN A 96 3.51 -6.48 -4.57
N PRO A 97 3.67 -6.19 -5.89
CA PRO A 97 4.80 -6.71 -6.66
C PRO A 97 6.17 -6.29 -6.09
N ILE A 98 6.28 -5.04 -5.60
CA ILE A 98 7.50 -4.57 -4.94
C ILE A 98 7.78 -5.42 -3.69
N ASN A 99 6.80 -5.59 -2.80
CA ASN A 99 6.97 -6.37 -1.58
C ASN A 99 7.37 -7.82 -1.87
N LYS A 100 6.69 -8.47 -2.82
CA LYS A 100 7.00 -9.84 -3.24
C LYS A 100 8.42 -9.99 -3.75
N ASN A 101 8.90 -9.04 -4.56
CA ASN A 101 10.29 -9.05 -5.01
C ASN A 101 11.27 -8.84 -3.85
N MET A 102 10.96 -7.97 -2.88
CA MET A 102 11.81 -7.77 -1.70
C MET A 102 11.87 -9.02 -0.81
N ILE A 103 10.74 -9.71 -0.60
CA ILE A 103 10.68 -11.01 0.08
C ILE A 103 11.52 -12.04 -0.66
N ALA A 104 11.40 -12.12 -1.99
CA ALA A 104 12.15 -13.09 -2.79
C ALA A 104 13.67 -12.91 -2.67
N ILE A 105 14.17 -11.67 -2.52
CA ILE A 105 15.60 -11.43 -2.27
C ILE A 105 16.02 -12.01 -0.93
N THR A 106 15.28 -11.71 0.14
CA THR A 106 15.64 -12.18 1.49
C THR A 106 15.50 -13.69 1.62
N GLU A 107 14.46 -14.27 1.00
CA GLU A 107 14.23 -15.71 0.94
C GLU A 107 15.35 -16.43 0.18
N SER A 108 15.81 -15.88 -0.95
CA SER A 108 16.93 -16.46 -1.71
C SER A 108 18.20 -16.54 -0.87
N ILE A 109 18.52 -15.49 -0.11
CA ILE A 109 19.70 -15.47 0.77
C ILE A 109 19.53 -16.47 1.92
N LYS A 110 18.32 -16.55 2.50
CA LYS A 110 18.00 -17.45 3.62
C LYS A 110 18.17 -18.90 3.19
N ASN A 111 17.60 -19.28 2.05
CA ASN A 111 17.67 -20.63 1.51
C ASN A 111 19.12 -21.03 1.22
N ASN A 112 19.90 -20.13 0.63
CA ASN A 112 21.32 -20.40 0.37
C ASN A 112 22.12 -20.62 1.66
N TYR A 113 21.83 -19.85 2.72
CA TYR A 113 22.44 -20.07 4.04
C TYR A 113 21.96 -21.38 4.68
N GLU A 114 20.68 -21.73 4.57
CA GLU A 114 20.14 -22.98 5.09
C GLU A 114 20.81 -24.20 4.45
N GLU A 115 21.09 -24.14 3.15
CA GLU A 115 21.77 -25.19 2.39
C GLU A 115 23.28 -25.27 2.71
N ASN A 116 23.97 -24.12 2.75
CA ASN A 116 25.44 -24.08 2.80
C ASN A 116 26.02 -23.78 4.20
N LYS A 117 25.17 -23.41 5.16
CA LYS A 117 25.52 -22.97 6.53
C LYS A 117 26.51 -21.80 6.60
N ARG A 118 26.62 -21.04 5.51
CA ARG A 118 27.47 -19.85 5.39
C ARG A 118 26.91 -18.91 4.34
N PHE A 119 27.17 -17.62 4.49
CA PHE A 119 26.90 -16.63 3.45
C PHE A 119 28.01 -16.66 2.40
N THR A 120 27.61 -16.57 1.15
CA THR A 120 28.46 -16.43 -0.03
C THR A 120 28.71 -14.95 -0.35
N GLU A 121 29.63 -14.67 -1.29
CA GLU A 121 29.83 -13.32 -1.81
C GLU A 121 28.57 -12.81 -2.53
N ASP A 122 27.90 -13.69 -3.29
CA ASP A 122 26.63 -13.38 -3.96
C ASP A 122 25.53 -12.98 -2.96
N ASP A 123 25.45 -13.63 -1.80
CA ASP A 123 24.51 -13.27 -0.73
C ASP A 123 24.79 -11.87 -0.19
N GLN A 124 26.06 -11.49 -0.05
CA GLN A 124 26.44 -10.15 0.40
C GLN A 124 26.04 -9.10 -0.64
N ILE A 125 26.22 -9.39 -1.93
CA ILE A 125 25.80 -8.51 -3.03
C ILE A 125 24.28 -8.36 -3.05
N LYS A 126 23.54 -9.48 -2.93
CA LYS A 126 22.07 -9.48 -2.86
C LYS A 126 21.57 -8.69 -1.66
N PHE A 127 22.17 -8.88 -0.49
CA PHE A 127 21.80 -8.16 0.74
C PHE A 127 22.11 -6.66 0.64
N SER A 128 23.28 -6.29 0.11
CA SER A 128 23.64 -4.89 -0.13
C SER A 128 22.66 -4.21 -1.09
N THR A 129 22.30 -4.91 -2.17
CA THR A 129 21.29 -4.44 -3.14
C THR A 129 19.92 -4.29 -2.49
N PHE A 130 19.51 -5.24 -1.65
CA PHE A 130 18.28 -5.16 -0.87
C PHE A 130 18.25 -3.92 0.04
N VAL A 131 19.33 -3.65 0.77
CA VAL A 131 19.44 -2.46 1.64
C VAL A 131 19.37 -1.18 0.82
N GLN A 132 20.07 -1.12 -0.32
CA GLN A 132 20.00 0.02 -1.23
C GLN A 132 18.57 0.25 -1.74
N LYS A 133 17.91 -0.80 -2.21
CA LYS A 133 16.54 -0.74 -2.74
C LYS A 133 15.52 -0.37 -1.66
N THR A 134 15.73 -0.82 -0.43
CA THR A 134 14.92 -0.42 0.73
C THR A 134 15.03 1.09 0.98
N ASN A 135 16.25 1.63 0.99
CA ASN A 135 16.47 3.07 1.19
C ASN A 135 15.88 3.92 0.05
N GLU A 136 16.06 3.48 -1.20
CA GLU A 136 15.48 4.12 -2.38
C GLU A 136 13.95 4.14 -2.30
N LEU A 137 13.33 2.99 -1.98
CA LEU A 137 11.89 2.87 -1.83
C LEU A 137 11.36 3.73 -0.68
N LEU A 138 12.01 3.71 0.49
CA LEU A 138 11.62 4.55 1.63
C LEU A 138 11.61 6.04 1.25
N SER A 139 12.60 6.47 0.47
CA SER A 139 12.67 7.84 -0.04
C SER A 139 11.48 8.16 -0.96
N ILE A 140 11.12 7.25 -1.87
CA ILE A 140 9.97 7.38 -2.77
C ILE A 140 8.67 7.40 -1.98
N LEU A 141 8.47 6.45 -1.06
CA LEU A 141 7.27 6.36 -0.22
C LEU A 141 7.10 7.63 0.62
N THR A 142 8.19 8.15 1.19
CA THR A 142 8.16 9.41 1.92
C THR A 142 7.69 10.53 1.00
N ARG A 143 8.23 10.70 -0.21
CA ARG A 143 7.74 11.75 -1.15
C ARG A 143 6.30 11.53 -1.61
N ALA A 144 5.91 10.29 -1.86
CA ALA A 144 4.62 9.94 -2.41
C ALA A 144 3.48 10.09 -1.39
N TYR A 145 3.77 9.84 -0.11
CA TYR A 145 2.78 9.77 0.96
C TYR A 145 2.91 10.84 2.06
N TYR A 146 4.02 11.59 2.12
CA TYR A 146 4.20 12.70 3.07
C TYR A 146 3.56 14.00 2.56
N VAL A 147 2.79 14.66 3.43
CA VAL A 147 2.33 16.04 3.22
C VAL A 147 3.06 16.95 4.21
N PRO A 148 3.91 17.88 3.74
CA PRO A 148 4.55 18.84 4.64
C PRO A 148 3.53 19.63 5.45
N GLY A 149 3.69 19.67 6.77
CA GLY A 149 2.84 20.47 7.68
C GLY A 149 1.63 19.75 8.27
N SER A 150 1.44 18.46 8.07
CA SER A 150 0.42 17.70 8.80
C SER A 150 0.90 17.41 10.24
N HIS A 151 0.24 18.00 11.24
CA HIS A 151 0.52 17.75 12.66
C HIS A 151 0.30 16.27 13.05
N GLU A 152 0.83 15.87 14.21
CA GLU A 152 0.73 14.53 14.82
C GLU A 152 -0.66 13.88 14.60
N GLY A 153 -0.70 12.66 14.03
CA GLY A 153 -1.93 12.00 13.59
C GLY A 153 -2.33 12.27 12.12
N ALA A 154 -1.39 12.77 11.33
CA ALA A 154 -1.52 13.20 9.95
C ALA A 154 -2.28 12.23 9.02
N LYS A 155 -3.31 12.76 8.35
CA LYS A 155 -4.04 12.10 7.27
C LYS A 155 -3.08 11.71 6.13
N VAL A 156 -3.02 10.43 5.82
CA VAL A 156 -2.42 9.92 4.59
C VAL A 156 -3.24 10.42 3.40
N THR A 157 -2.58 10.99 2.39
CA THR A 157 -3.28 11.40 1.17
C THR A 157 -3.38 10.19 0.25
N LEU A 158 -4.61 9.79 -0.11
CA LEU A 158 -4.86 8.74 -1.12
C LEU A 158 -4.39 9.11 -2.54
N LYS A 159 -4.03 10.37 -2.76
CA LYS A 159 -3.43 10.83 -4.01
C LYS A 159 -1.93 10.62 -3.91
N MET A 160 -1.49 9.50 -4.48
CA MET A 160 -0.08 9.20 -4.68
C MET A 160 0.51 10.24 -5.63
N ASN A 161 1.34 11.13 -5.09
CA ASN A 161 2.16 12.01 -5.91
C ASN A 161 3.33 11.20 -6.49
N ASN A 162 3.76 11.51 -7.72
CA ASN A 162 4.90 10.86 -8.39
C ASN A 162 4.74 9.33 -8.54
N LYS A 163 3.57 8.88 -8.98
CA LYS A 163 3.26 7.47 -9.31
C LYS A 163 4.32 6.84 -10.23
N GLU A 164 4.85 7.64 -11.13
CA GLU A 164 5.83 7.26 -12.14
C GLU A 164 7.14 6.78 -11.51
N GLU A 165 7.55 7.36 -10.37
CA GLU A 165 8.74 6.92 -9.63
C GLU A 165 8.54 5.50 -9.06
N LEU A 166 7.36 5.21 -8.51
CA LEU A 166 7.04 3.86 -8.01
C LEU A 166 6.93 2.83 -9.13
N ILE A 167 6.38 3.21 -10.29
CA ILE A 167 6.35 2.35 -11.48
C ILE A 167 7.78 2.03 -11.92
N ALA A 168 8.63 3.05 -12.07
CA ALA A 168 10.01 2.87 -12.50
C ALA A 168 10.80 2.01 -11.50
N PHE A 169 10.59 2.22 -10.21
CA PHE A 169 11.19 1.40 -9.15
C PHE A 169 10.76 -0.06 -9.26
N ARG A 170 9.44 -0.33 -9.35
CA ARG A 170 8.90 -1.69 -9.51
C ARG A 170 9.51 -2.39 -10.71
N ASP A 171 9.53 -1.74 -11.86
CA ASP A 171 10.02 -2.33 -13.10
C ASP A 171 11.54 -2.59 -13.04
N ASN A 172 12.30 -1.69 -12.42
CA ASN A 172 13.73 -1.89 -12.19
C ASN A 172 14.01 -3.07 -11.24
N LEU A 173 13.24 -3.16 -10.15
CA LEU A 173 13.34 -4.26 -9.19
C LEU A 173 12.97 -5.61 -9.84
N GLY A 174 11.91 -5.64 -10.65
CA GLY A 174 11.51 -6.84 -11.39
C GLY A 174 12.57 -7.31 -12.39
N LYS A 175 13.24 -6.38 -13.09
CA LYS A 175 14.38 -6.69 -13.97
C LYS A 175 15.56 -7.26 -13.19
N TYR A 176 15.88 -6.68 -12.03
CA TYR A 176 16.91 -7.21 -11.15
C TYR A 176 16.58 -8.65 -10.73
N MET A 177 15.34 -8.92 -10.27
CA MET A 177 14.92 -10.27 -9.89
C MET A 177 15.09 -11.29 -11.02
N SER A 178 14.78 -10.90 -12.25
CA SER A 178 14.94 -11.75 -13.43
C SER A 178 16.42 -12.07 -13.77
N SER A 179 17.37 -11.32 -13.20
CA SER A 179 18.81 -11.50 -13.45
C SER A 179 19.55 -12.26 -12.34
N VAL A 180 18.90 -12.44 -11.18
CA VAL A 180 19.51 -13.09 -9.99
C VAL A 180 18.82 -14.40 -9.58
N GLN A 181 17.76 -14.78 -10.30
CA GLN A 181 17.14 -16.11 -10.31
C GLN A 181 17.78 -16.97 -11.39
#